data_AF-A0A6A4NXH3-F1
#
_entry.id   AF-A0A6A4NXH3-F1
#
_cell.length_a   1.000
_cell.length_b   1.000
_cell.length_c   1.000
_cell.angle_alpha   90.00
_cell.angle_beta   90.00
_cell.angle_gamma   90.00
#
_symmetry.space_group_name_H-M   'P 1'
#
loop_
_entity.id
_entity.type
_entity.pdbx_description
1 polymer ?
#
loop_
_entity_poly.entity_id
_entity_poly.type
_entity_poly.pdbx_seq_one_letter_code
_entity_poly.pdbx_strand_id
1 'polypeptide(L)' 'MVTNFNGYFLIYADKTLTTHTVHNCKVYLVRAPDGLKLTNLNGGIQGATLNPQDRIVHWRNHPFLVYRVGDLAVEPICPR' A
#
# COMPACT_ATOMS: atom_id res chain seq x y z
N MET A 1 10.12 -4.08 0.24
CA MET A 1 9.80 -2.65 0.38
C MET A 1 9.46 -2.36 1.84
N VAL A 2 9.83 -1.20 2.37
CA VAL A 2 9.65 -0.85 3.78
C VAL A 2 9.00 0.54 3.87
N THR A 3 8.16 0.74 4.86
CA THR A 3 7.56 2.05 5.20
C THR A 3 8.65 3.01 5.68
N ASN A 4 8.48 4.31 5.42
CA ASN A 4 9.36 5.33 5.98
C ASN A 4 9.04 5.60 7.46
N PHE A 5 9.80 6.50 8.09
CA PHE A 5 9.63 6.85 9.51
C PHE A 5 8.25 7.43 9.87
N ASN A 6 7.53 7.97 8.88
CA ASN A 6 6.18 8.50 9.04
C ASN A 6 5.08 7.45 8.76
N GLY A 7 5.44 6.19 8.49
CA GLY A 7 4.48 5.13 8.14
C GLY A 7 4.00 5.16 6.69
N TYR A 8 4.54 6.03 5.84
CA TYR A 8 4.18 6.06 4.42
C TYR A 8 4.99 5.06 3.59
N PHE A 9 4.39 4.58 2.51
CA PHE A 9 5.03 3.70 1.54
C PHE A 9 4.66 4.14 0.12
N LEU A 10 5.60 4.01 -0.82
CA LEU A 10 5.39 4.24 -2.26
C LEU A 10 5.89 3.08 -3.12
N ILE A 11 4.96 2.38 -3.78
CA ILE A 11 5.27 1.27 -4.70
C ILE A 11 5.31 1.81 -6.12
N TYR A 12 6.41 1.56 -6.85
CA TYR A 12 6.45 1.77 -8.29
C TYR A 12 6.09 0.46 -8.98
N ALA A 13 5.05 0.50 -9.81
CA ALA A 13 4.69 -0.63 -10.64
C ALA A 13 5.75 -0.87 -11.71
N ASP A 14 5.95 -2.13 -12.09
CA ASP A 14 6.73 -2.49 -13.27
C ASP A 14 6.07 -1.86 -14.52
N LYS A 15 6.86 -1.52 -15.54
CA LYS A 15 6.35 -0.95 -16.80
C LYS A 15 5.42 -1.89 -17.55
N THR A 16 5.49 -3.18 -17.27
CA THR A 16 4.60 -4.21 -17.84
C THR A 16 3.20 -4.20 -17.24
N LEU A 17 3.01 -3.59 -16.07
CA LEU A 17 1.69 -3.42 -15.45
C LEU A 17 0.98 -2.19 -16.04
N THR A 18 -0.17 -2.43 -16.65
CA THR A 18 -1.03 -1.37 -17.17
C THR A 18 -2.14 -1.01 -16.18
N THR A 19 -2.72 0.17 -16.33
CA THR A 19 -3.88 0.60 -15.55
C THR A 19 -5.08 -0.35 -15.70
N HIS A 20 -5.23 -0.99 -16.87
CA HIS A 20 -6.27 -2.00 -17.09
C HIS A 20 -6.15 -3.19 -16.15
N THR A 21 -4.94 -3.62 -15.80
CA THR A 21 -4.71 -4.79 -14.93
C THR A 21 -4.74 -4.48 -13.44
N VAL A 22 -4.78 -3.19 -13.06
CA VAL A 22 -4.61 -2.75 -11.67
C VAL A 22 -5.70 -3.23 -10.72
N HIS A 23 -6.91 -3.50 -11.23
CA HIS A 23 -8.03 -3.99 -10.43
C HIS A 23 -7.78 -5.40 -9.84
N ASN A 24 -6.81 -6.12 -10.39
CA ASN A 24 -6.34 -7.42 -9.87
C ASN A 24 -5.20 -7.29 -8.86
N CYS A 25 -4.64 -6.09 -8.68
CA CYS A 25 -3.56 -5.83 -7.75
C CYS A 25 -4.11 -5.48 -6.36
N LYS A 26 -3.45 -6.00 -5.32
CA LYS A 26 -3.76 -5.70 -3.92
C LYS A 26 -2.49 -5.41 -3.14
N VAL A 27 -2.61 -4.60 -2.10
CA VAL A 27 -1.51 -4.36 -1.15
C VAL A 27 -1.76 -5.16 0.12
N TYR A 28 -0.75 -5.90 0.57
CA TYR A 28 -0.82 -6.72 1.77
C TYR A 28 0.14 -6.20 2.84
N LEU A 29 -0.34 -6.11 4.07
CA LEU A 29 0.46 -5.91 5.26
C LEU A 29 1.10 -7.25 5.64
N VAL A 30 2.37 -7.43 5.28
CA VAL A 30 3.07 -8.72 5.42
C VAL A 30 3.89 -8.86 6.71
N ARG A 31 4.26 -7.75 7.34
CA ARG A 31 5.12 -7.73 8.52
C ARG A 31 4.86 -6.47 9.33
N ALA A 32 5.02 -6.59 10.65
CA ALA A 32 4.98 -5.50 11.60
C ALA A 32 6.35 -5.30 12.29
N PRO A 33 6.58 -4.14 12.92
CA PRO A 33 7.63 -3.97 13.92
C PRO A 33 7.51 -5.00 15.05
N ASP A 34 8.61 -5.30 15.73
CA ASP A 34 8.72 -6.43 16.64
C ASP A 34 7.65 -6.42 17.74
N GLY A 35 7.00 -7.58 17.92
CA GLY A 35 5.96 -7.79 18.93
C GLY A 35 4.55 -7.30 18.57
N LEU A 36 4.38 -6.57 17.46
CA LEU A 36 3.06 -6.12 17.01
C LEU A 36 2.37 -7.16 16.12
N LYS A 37 1.05 -7.30 16.25
CA LYS A 37 0.24 -8.21 15.43
C LYS A 37 -0.30 -7.49 14.21
N LEU A 38 -0.36 -8.18 13.08
CA LEU A 38 -1.01 -7.65 11.87
C LEU A 38 -2.52 -7.59 12.10
N THR A 39 -3.18 -6.56 11.54
CA THR A 39 -4.65 -6.48 11.53
C THR A 39 -5.18 -6.46 10.11
N ASN A 40 -6.46 -6.80 9.95
CA ASN A 40 -7.14 -6.71 8.67
C ASN A 40 -7.81 -5.34 8.43
N LEU A 41 -7.40 -4.28 9.14
CA LEU A 41 -7.92 -2.93 8.89
C LEU A 41 -7.68 -2.56 7.42
N ASN A 42 -8.72 -2.07 6.74
CA ASN A 42 -8.71 -1.72 5.31
C ASN A 42 -8.18 -2.83 4.39
N GLY A 43 -8.33 -4.09 4.79
CA GLY A 43 -7.84 -5.25 4.02
C GLY A 43 -6.36 -5.53 4.20
N GLY A 44 -5.72 -5.09 5.30
CA GLY A 44 -4.30 -5.33 5.55
C GLY A 44 -3.86 -6.79 5.37
N ILE A 45 -4.63 -7.77 5.86
CA ILE A 45 -4.29 -9.19 5.73
C ILE A 45 -4.86 -9.80 4.44
N GLN A 46 -6.09 -9.44 4.06
CA GLN A 46 -6.80 -10.03 2.92
C GLN A 46 -6.49 -9.36 1.57
N GLY A 47 -5.72 -8.27 1.60
CA GLY A 47 -5.34 -7.46 0.47
C GLY A 47 -6.22 -6.22 0.33
N ALA A 48 -5.61 -5.06 0.44
CA ALA A 48 -6.24 -3.76 0.30
C ALA A 48 -6.41 -3.38 -1.18
N THR A 49 -7.61 -2.89 -1.49
CA THR A 49 -7.98 -2.45 -2.84
C THR A 49 -7.31 -1.14 -3.21
N LEU A 50 -6.75 -1.07 -4.42
CA LEU A 50 -6.17 0.14 -4.99
C LEU A 50 -7.27 1.08 -5.49
N ASN A 51 -7.35 2.26 -4.89
CA ASN A 51 -8.25 3.34 -5.31
C ASN A 51 -7.48 4.33 -6.18
N PRO A 52 -7.93 4.61 -7.42
CA PRO A 52 -7.31 5.61 -8.26
C PRO A 52 -7.41 7.00 -7.62
N GLN A 53 -6.42 7.83 -7.88
CA GLN A 53 -6.42 9.25 -7.56
C GLN A 53 -6.47 10.04 -8.86
N ASP A 54 -7.16 11.18 -8.88
CA ASP A 54 -7.14 12.13 -9.99
C ASP A 54 -5.80 12.90 -10.03
N ARG A 55 -4.70 12.15 -10.05
CA ARG A 55 -3.33 12.66 -10.01
C ARG A 55 -2.43 11.78 -10.85
N ILE A 56 -1.81 12.40 -11.84
CA ILE A 56 -0.74 11.81 -12.65
C ILE A 56 0.60 12.32 -12.15
N VAL A 57 1.55 11.42 -11.97
CA VAL A 57 2.94 11.75 -11.63
C VAL A 57 3.87 11.30 -12.75
N HIS A 58 4.87 12.11 -13.07
CA HIS A 58 5.87 11.76 -14.07
C HIS A 58 7.12 11.20 -13.38
N TRP A 59 7.50 9.98 -13.74
CA TRP A 59 8.75 9.37 -13.30
C TRP A 59 9.56 8.93 -14.52
N ARG A 60 10.80 9.41 -14.64
CA ARG A 60 11.67 9.18 -15.81
C ARG A 60 10.94 9.46 -17.15
N ASN A 61 10.23 10.60 -17.22
CA ASN A 61 9.43 11.03 -18.37
C ASN A 61 8.23 10.14 -18.75
N HIS A 62 7.84 9.18 -17.91
CA HIS A 62 6.65 8.36 -18.14
C HIS A 62 5.53 8.78 -17.17
N PRO A 63 4.28 8.97 -17.66
CA PRO A 63 3.15 9.29 -16.82
C PRO A 63 2.66 8.04 -16.07
N PHE A 64 2.43 8.18 -14.77
CA PHE A 64 1.85 7.14 -13.93
C PHE A 64 0.63 7.69 -13.21
N LEU A 65 -0.47 6.94 -13.26
CA LEU A 65 -1.64 7.21 -12.43
C LEU A 65 -1.34 6.77 -10.98
N VAL A 66 -1.62 7.64 -10.02
CA VAL A 66 -1.40 7.31 -8.60
C VAL A 66 -2.60 6.53 -8.07
N TYR A 67 -2.31 5.47 -7.32
CA TYR A 67 -3.31 4.72 -6.56
C TYR A 67 -3.00 4.82 -5.06
N ARG A 68 -4.05 4.86 -4.25
CA ARG A 68 -3.98 4.82 -2.79
C ARG A 68 -4.76 3.63 -2.25
N VAL A 69 -4.34 3.12 -1.11
CA VAL A 69 -5.14 2.23 -0.28
C VAL A 69 -5.59 2.97 0.97
N GLY A 70 -6.60 2.45 1.67
CA GLY A 70 -6.90 2.91 3.03
C GLY A 70 -5.75 2.58 3.98
N ASP A 71 -5.67 3.30 5.10
CA ASP A 71 -4.59 3.11 6.08
C ASP A 71 -4.55 1.68 6.61
N LEU A 72 -3.38 1.06 6.56
CA LEU A 72 -3.16 -0.27 7.13
C LEU A 72 -2.67 -0.13 8.56
N ALA A 73 -3.06 -1.05 9.43
CA ALA A 73 -2.73 -0.97 10.85
C ALA A 73 -2.22 -2.28 11.43
N VAL A 74 -1.49 -2.13 12.53
CA VAL A 74 -1.04 -3.21 13.41
C VAL A 74 -1.71 -3.02 14.77
N GLU A 75 -1.89 -4.11 15.49
CA GLU A 75 -2.49 -4.09 16.82
C GLU A 75 -1.48 -3.48 17.80
N PRO A 76 -1.88 -2.46 18.60
CA PRO A 76 -0.99 -1.86 19.58
C PRO A 76 -0.77 -2.83 20.76
N ILE A 77 0.39 -2.74 21.39
CA ILE A 77 0.60 -3.37 22.70
C ILE A 77 0.01 -2.43 23.75
N CYS A 78 -1.13 -2.81 24.32
CA CYS A 78 -1.71 -2.07 25.43
C CYS A 78 -0.99 -2.46 26.73
N PRO A 79 -0.37 -1.51 27.47
CA PRO A 79 0.06 -1.78 28.84
C PRO A 79 -1.17 -2.11 29.68
N ARG A 80 -1.04 -3.14 30.53
CA ARG A 80 -2.07 -3.52 31.50
C ARG A 80 -2.12 -2.56 32.66
#